data_AF-A0A0D2P314-F1
#
_entry.id   AF-A0A0D2P314-F1
#
_cell.length_a   1.000
_cell.length_b   1.000
_cell.length_c   1.000
_cell.angle_alpha   90.00
_cell.angle_beta   90.00
_cell.angle_gamma   90.00
#
_symmetry.space_group_name_H-M   'P 1'
#
loop_
_entity.id
_entity.type
_entity.pdbx_description
1 polymer ?
#
loop_
_entity_poly.entity_id
_entity_poly.type
_entity_poly.pdbx_seq_one_letter_code
_entity_poly.pdbx_strand_id
1 'polypeptide(L)'
;VLYDYGIISTFDPLPFDYSGHYYGHQAGKTEVSISVPPNSSRKISCFLNLIIIFSAKNDKTYGFLPCLEIVNETKGTKWTYSKHFMGIPETKNTLYWTTCWNFKGDELEAGDHITLRVLSDLSVLEFGIDLVYDYELNDNPNFFSQLPWMSKCFKYLLGIFVYISSKSLKNLYRFQSLVKC
;
A
#
# COMPACT_ATOMS: atom_id res chain seq x y z
N VAL A 1 -6.45 6.99 -5.34
CA VAL A 1 -6.50 5.81 -4.45
C VAL A 1 -7.60 4.88 -4.94
N LEU A 2 -7.28 3.60 -5.15
CA LEU A 2 -8.24 2.54 -5.49
C LEU A 2 -8.38 1.61 -4.27
N TYR A 3 -9.60 1.19 -3.95
CA TYR A 3 -9.89 0.14 -2.98
C TYR A 3 -10.40 -1.09 -3.73
N ASP A 4 -9.70 -2.21 -3.62
CA ASP A 4 -10.01 -3.44 -4.34
C ASP A 4 -9.75 -4.67 -3.46
N TYR A 5 -10.78 -5.47 -3.17
CA TYR A 5 -10.72 -6.67 -2.31
C TYR A 5 -9.92 -6.51 -0.99
N GLY A 6 -10.03 -5.36 -0.31
CA GLY A 6 -9.28 -5.12 0.94
C GLY A 6 -7.88 -4.53 0.75
N ILE A 7 -7.51 -4.18 -0.48
CA ILE A 7 -6.26 -3.53 -0.85
C ILE A 7 -6.53 -2.06 -1.16
N ILE A 8 -5.83 -1.16 -0.47
CA ILE A 8 -5.82 0.28 -0.79
C ILE A 8 -4.52 0.57 -1.54
N SER A 9 -4.59 1.19 -2.72
CA SER A 9 -3.37 1.50 -3.46
C SER A 9 -3.39 2.84 -4.21
N THR A 10 -2.24 3.52 -4.26
CA THR A 10 -2.05 4.78 -4.99
C THR A 10 -0.68 4.87 -5.65
N PHE A 11 -0.63 5.60 -6.76
CA PHE A 11 0.63 6.07 -7.35
C PHE A 11 0.73 7.57 -7.09
N ASP A 12 1.89 8.05 -6.68
CA ASP A 12 2.15 9.46 -6.44
C ASP A 12 3.48 9.88 -7.08
N PRO A 13 3.55 11.01 -7.82
CA PRO A 13 4.79 11.55 -8.34
C PRO A 13 5.63 12.30 -7.29
N LEU A 14 5.05 12.61 -6.12
CA LEU A 14 5.76 13.35 -5.08
C LEU A 14 6.37 12.42 -4.03
N PRO A 15 7.57 12.75 -3.51
CA PRO A 15 8.16 12.02 -2.42
C PRO A 15 7.24 12.08 -1.20
N PHE A 16 6.94 10.90 -0.68
CA PHE A 16 6.27 10.78 0.59
C PHE A 16 7.31 10.97 1.69
N ASP A 17 7.16 12.02 2.52
CA ASP A 17 8.00 12.24 3.70
C ASP A 17 7.65 11.19 4.77
N TYR A 18 8.22 10.00 4.61
CA TYR A 18 8.01 8.87 5.50
C TYR A 18 9.16 8.71 6.49
N SER A 19 9.04 9.40 7.62
CA SER A 19 9.90 9.24 8.81
C SER A 19 9.54 7.97 9.62
N GLY A 20 9.41 6.82 8.96
CA GLY A 20 9.14 5.53 9.59
C GLY A 20 10.36 4.60 9.52
N HIS A 21 10.61 3.84 10.58
CA HIS A 21 11.70 2.87 10.66
C HIS A 21 11.45 1.71 9.68
N TYR A 22 12.18 1.66 8.57
CA TYR A 22 12.18 0.49 7.70
C TYR A 22 13.06 -0.62 8.26
N TYR A 23 12.56 -1.85 8.23
CA TYR A 23 13.31 -3.07 8.54
C TYR A 23 14.27 -3.51 7.42
N GLY A 24 14.45 -2.74 6.35
CA GLY A 24 15.40 -3.09 5.31
C GLY A 24 15.47 -2.07 4.17
N HIS A 25 16.49 -1.21 4.21
CA HIS A 25 16.93 -0.48 3.03
C HIS A 25 17.60 -1.48 2.07
N GLN A 26 16.88 -1.93 1.04
CA GLN A 26 17.37 -2.87 0.02
C GLN A 26 17.35 -2.18 -1.35
N ALA A 27 18.27 -1.24 -1.55
CA ALA A 27 18.38 -0.51 -2.81
C ALA A 27 18.61 -1.47 -3.99
N GLY A 28 17.82 -1.31 -5.06
CA GLY A 28 18.00 -2.04 -6.32
C GLY A 28 17.59 -3.51 -6.32
N LYS A 29 17.00 -4.04 -5.23
CA LYS A 29 16.36 -5.35 -5.27
C LYS A 29 14.95 -5.22 -5.82
N THR A 30 14.45 -6.28 -6.43
CA THR A 30 13.05 -6.44 -6.84
C THR A 30 12.30 -7.44 -5.97
N GLU A 31 12.99 -8.04 -5.00
CA GLU A 31 12.46 -9.06 -4.10
C GLU A 31 13.02 -8.89 -2.69
N VAL A 32 12.18 -9.10 -1.69
CA VAL A 32 12.53 -9.01 -0.27
C VAL A 32 11.70 -10.00 0.53
N SER A 33 12.36 -10.71 1.45
CA SER A 33 11.70 -11.66 2.33
C SER A 33 11.73 -11.16 3.77
N ILE A 34 10.62 -11.26 4.48
CA ILE A 34 10.50 -10.90 5.89
C ILE A 34 9.74 -11.97 6.66
N SER A 35 10.05 -12.09 7.94
CA SER A 35 9.22 -12.86 8.87
C SER A 35 8.23 -11.93 9.54
N VAL A 36 6.97 -12.34 9.61
CA VAL A 36 5.93 -11.61 10.33
C VAL A 36 6.28 -11.62 11.82
N PRO A 37 6.52 -10.46 12.46
CA PRO A 37 7.02 -10.41 13.82
C PRO A 37 6.02 -11.02 14.81
N PRO A 38 6.49 -11.58 15.94
CA PRO A 38 5.62 -12.14 16.97
C PRO A 38 4.55 -11.14 17.40
N ASN A 39 3.33 -11.61 17.61
CA ASN A 39 2.23 -10.78 18.11
C ASN A 39 1.61 -11.43 19.36
N SER A 40 1.15 -10.61 20.30
CA SER A 40 0.29 -11.02 21.41
C SER A 40 -1.09 -11.50 20.90
N SER A 41 -1.65 -12.47 21.58
CA SER A 41 -2.67 -13.43 21.12
C SER A 41 -4.09 -12.91 20.85
N ARG A 42 -4.29 -11.63 20.51
CA ARG A 42 -5.61 -11.01 20.33
C ARG A 42 -5.74 -10.17 19.06
N LYS A 43 -5.26 -10.69 17.94
CA LYS A 43 -5.25 -9.99 16.64
C LYS A 43 -6.51 -10.30 15.84
N ILE A 44 -7.17 -9.26 15.32
CA ILE A 44 -8.29 -9.37 14.38
C ILE A 44 -7.77 -9.38 12.93
N SER A 45 -6.81 -8.51 12.59
CA SER A 45 -6.32 -8.36 11.22
C SER A 45 -4.86 -7.88 11.14
N CYS A 46 -4.22 -8.11 9.99
CA CYS A 46 -2.87 -7.65 9.66
C CYS A 46 -2.94 -6.65 8.51
N PHE A 47 -2.44 -5.45 8.74
CA PHE A 47 -2.19 -4.48 7.69
C PHE A 47 -0.73 -4.55 7.24
N LEU A 48 -0.52 -4.93 5.99
CA LEU A 48 0.79 -4.84 5.34
C LEU A 48 0.82 -3.58 4.46
N ASN A 49 1.55 -2.57 4.93
CA ASN A 49 1.79 -1.34 4.20
C ASN A 49 3.11 -1.46 3.43
N LEU A 50 3.07 -1.14 2.14
CA LEU A 50 4.21 -1.18 1.25
C LEU A 50 4.35 0.16 0.54
N ILE A 51 5.57 0.64 0.41
CA ILE A 51 5.96 1.74 -0.46
C ILE A 51 7.03 1.20 -1.39
N ILE A 52 6.81 1.29 -2.70
CA ILE A 52 7.77 0.88 -3.71
C ILE A 52 8.14 2.11 -4.51
N ILE A 53 9.44 2.41 -4.58
CA ILE A 53 9.94 3.55 -5.34
C ILE A 53 10.43 3.05 -6.67
N PHE A 54 9.87 3.60 -7.75
CA PHE A 54 10.29 3.30 -9.12
C PHE A 54 11.03 4.48 -9.74
N SER A 55 11.88 4.19 -10.73
CA SER A 55 12.37 5.17 -11.68
C SER A 55 12.28 4.67 -13.12
N ALA A 56 12.05 5.62 -14.03
CA ALA A 56 12.16 5.39 -15.46
C ALA A 56 13.63 5.15 -15.85
N LYS A 57 13.88 4.09 -16.63
CA LYS A 57 15.21 3.84 -17.24
C LYS A 57 15.46 4.76 -18.43
N ASN A 58 14.40 5.17 -19.11
CA ASN A 58 14.39 6.05 -20.27
C ASN A 58 12.99 6.64 -20.47
N ASP A 59 12.84 7.54 -21.45
CA ASP A 59 11.55 8.16 -21.80
C ASP A 59 10.66 7.29 -22.70
N LYS A 60 10.91 5.97 -22.77
CA LYS A 60 10.08 5.08 -23.60
C LYS A 60 8.79 4.75 -22.88
N THR A 61 7.75 4.48 -23.67
CA THR A 61 6.49 3.93 -23.17
C THR A 61 6.74 2.53 -22.61
N TYR A 62 6.30 2.29 -21.38
CA TYR A 62 6.44 1.00 -20.70
C TYR A 62 5.26 0.09 -21.07
N GLY A 63 5.56 -1.15 -21.49
CA GLY A 63 4.56 -2.10 -21.96
C GLY A 63 3.91 -2.90 -20.83
N PHE A 64 4.63 -3.09 -19.72
CA PHE A 64 4.15 -3.83 -18.56
C PHE A 64 3.93 -2.92 -17.34
N LEU A 65 2.72 -2.95 -16.79
CA LEU A 65 2.40 -2.26 -15.54
C LEU A 65 2.98 -3.02 -14.36
N PRO A 66 3.48 -2.34 -13.32
CA PRO A 66 4.02 -3.01 -12.14
C PRO A 66 3.01 -3.98 -11.51
N CYS A 67 3.49 -5.19 -11.23
CA CYS A 67 2.77 -6.22 -10.51
C CYS A 67 3.53 -6.55 -9.22
N LEU A 68 2.79 -6.59 -8.11
CA LEU A 68 3.28 -7.00 -6.80
C LEU A 68 2.81 -8.42 -6.53
N GLU A 69 3.75 -9.28 -6.20
CA GLU A 69 3.50 -10.64 -5.74
C GLU A 69 3.88 -10.74 -4.26
N ILE A 70 3.03 -11.38 -3.47
CA ILE A 70 3.23 -11.69 -2.06
C ILE A 70 3.07 -13.19 -1.92
N VAL A 71 4.12 -13.89 -1.50
CA VAL A 71 4.10 -15.32 -1.27
C VAL A 71 4.28 -15.56 0.22
N ASN A 72 3.37 -16.28 0.85
CA ASN A 72 3.56 -16.83 2.18
C ASN A 72 4.16 -18.22 2.03
N GLU A 73 5.47 -18.31 2.23
CA GLU A 73 6.24 -19.55 2.09
C GLU A 73 5.87 -20.58 3.16
N THR A 74 5.46 -20.12 4.35
CA THR A 74 5.03 -21.00 5.45
C THR A 74 3.73 -21.73 5.08
N LYS A 75 2.79 -21.04 4.43
CA LYS A 75 1.45 -21.57 4.13
C LYS A 75 1.25 -22.01 2.69
N GLY A 76 2.19 -21.69 1.80
CA GLY A 76 2.08 -21.95 0.36
C GLY A 76 1.05 -21.07 -0.35
N THR A 77 0.63 -19.95 0.25
CA THR A 77 -0.36 -19.03 -0.31
C THR A 77 0.33 -17.93 -1.13
N LYS A 78 -0.27 -17.54 -2.25
CA LYS A 78 0.23 -16.46 -3.11
C LYS A 78 -0.86 -15.44 -3.42
N TRP A 79 -0.55 -14.17 -3.27
CA TRP A 79 -1.37 -13.03 -3.70
C TRP A 79 -0.64 -12.23 -4.76
N THR A 80 -1.38 -11.76 -5.77
CA THR A 80 -0.84 -10.94 -6.86
C THR A 80 -1.74 -9.73 -7.06
N TYR A 81 -1.14 -8.55 -7.21
CA TYR A 81 -1.86 -7.32 -7.44
C TYR A 81 -1.13 -6.44 -8.45
N SER A 82 -1.85 -6.03 -9.49
CA SER A 82 -1.40 -5.08 -10.50
C SER A 82 -2.49 -4.04 -10.71
N LYS A 83 -2.12 -2.77 -10.86
CA LYS A 83 -3.10 -1.78 -11.32
C LYS A 83 -3.32 -1.87 -12.82
N HIS A 84 -4.52 -1.47 -13.24
CA HIS A 84 -4.88 -1.34 -14.65
C HIS A 84 -4.34 -0.07 -15.33
N PHE A 85 -3.89 0.92 -14.55
CA PHE A 85 -3.31 2.15 -15.08
C PHE A 85 -2.31 2.77 -14.11
N MET A 86 -1.34 3.49 -14.67
CA MET A 86 -0.27 4.20 -13.97
C MET A 86 0.16 5.39 -14.81
N GLY A 87 0.56 6.50 -14.18
CA GLY A 87 1.21 7.59 -14.91
C GLY A 87 2.60 7.15 -15.40
N ILE A 88 3.03 7.61 -16.57
CA ILE A 88 4.38 7.34 -17.07
C ILE A 88 5.33 8.35 -16.42
N PRO A 89 6.30 7.91 -15.58
CA PRO A 89 7.32 8.81 -15.08
C PRO A 89 8.26 9.20 -16.22
N GLU A 90 8.58 10.49 -16.34
CA GLU A 90 9.67 10.97 -17.21
C GLU A 90 11.03 10.51 -16.67
N THR A 91 12.07 10.48 -17.52
CA THR A 91 13.43 10.14 -17.09
C THR A 91 13.88 11.08 -15.97
N LYS A 92 14.47 10.51 -14.91
CA LYS A 92 14.86 11.16 -13.64
C LYS A 92 13.73 11.45 -12.66
N ASN A 93 12.46 11.27 -13.03
CA ASN A 93 11.36 11.35 -12.07
C ASN A 93 11.18 10.00 -11.36
N THR A 94 10.90 10.07 -10.06
CA THR A 94 10.54 8.91 -9.26
C THR A 94 9.03 8.77 -9.19
N LEU A 95 8.57 7.52 -9.11
CA LEU A 95 7.17 7.19 -8.94
C LEU A 95 7.01 6.35 -7.68
N TYR A 96 6.15 6.80 -6.77
CA TYR A 96 5.91 6.12 -5.50
C TYR A 96 4.63 5.29 -5.63
N TRP A 97 4.75 3.98 -5.46
CA TRP A 97 3.61 3.08 -5.38
C TRP A 97 3.38 2.67 -3.95
N THR A 98 2.28 3.15 -3.36
CA THR A 98 1.89 2.76 -2.02
C THR A 98 0.74 1.75 -2.09
N THR A 99 0.84 0.66 -1.34
CA THR A 99 -0.22 -0.33 -1.17
C THR A 99 -0.42 -0.64 0.31
N CYS A 100 -1.66 -0.82 0.74
CA CYS A 100 -2.02 -1.30 2.07
C CYS A 100 -2.93 -2.51 1.88
N TRP A 101 -2.52 -3.65 2.41
CA TRP A 101 -3.24 -4.91 2.34
C TRP A 101 -3.81 -5.24 3.69
N ASN A 102 -5.10 -5.58 3.75
CA ASN A 102 -5.76 -6.04 4.96
C ASN A 102 -5.96 -7.56 4.92
N PHE A 103 -5.06 -8.30 5.57
CA PHE A 103 -5.19 -9.75 5.77
C PHE A 103 -6.03 -10.03 7.00
N LYS A 104 -7.03 -10.91 6.86
CA LYS A 104 -7.98 -11.25 7.93
C LYS A 104 -7.79 -12.67 8.42
N GLY A 105 -8.16 -12.92 9.68
CA GLY A 105 -8.10 -14.26 10.26
C GLY A 105 -6.70 -14.84 10.22
N ASP A 106 -6.58 -16.04 9.65
CA ASP A 106 -5.35 -16.82 9.54
C ASP A 106 -4.59 -16.61 8.22
N GLU A 107 -4.99 -15.66 7.36
CA GLU A 107 -4.32 -15.40 6.09
C GLU A 107 -2.84 -14.99 6.26
N LEU A 108 -2.53 -14.21 7.31
CA LEU A 108 -1.17 -13.77 7.64
C LEU A 108 -0.96 -13.70 9.16
N GLU A 109 -0.18 -14.63 9.68
CA GLU A 109 0.02 -14.85 11.12
C GLU A 109 1.45 -14.55 11.57
N ALA A 110 1.60 -14.35 12.88
CA ALA A 110 2.90 -14.19 13.51
C ALA A 110 3.77 -15.43 13.25
N GLY A 111 5.01 -15.21 12.80
CA GLY A 111 5.93 -16.28 12.43
C GLY A 111 5.83 -16.74 10.97
N ASP A 112 4.83 -16.30 10.21
CA ASP A 112 4.79 -16.57 8.77
C ASP A 112 5.99 -15.92 8.07
N HIS A 113 6.59 -16.66 7.14
CA HIS A 113 7.65 -16.14 6.28
C HIS A 113 7.02 -15.71 4.96
N ILE A 114 7.15 -14.43 4.63
CA ILE A 114 6.63 -13.89 3.38
C ILE A 114 7.73 -13.35 2.48
N THR A 115 7.58 -13.58 1.19
CA THR A 115 8.41 -13.01 0.13
C THR A 115 7.57 -12.06 -0.70
N LEU A 116 8.08 -10.85 -0.88
CA LEU A 116 7.49 -9.78 -1.67
C LEU A 116 8.33 -9.61 -2.92
N ARG A 117 7.70 -9.70 -4.10
CA ARG A 117 8.37 -9.55 -5.39
C ARG A 117 7.64 -8.54 -6.26
N VAL A 118 8.39 -7.67 -6.92
CA VAL A 118 7.87 -6.69 -7.88
C VAL A 118 8.34 -7.05 -9.28
N LEU A 119 7.37 -7.26 -10.16
CA LEU A 119 7.57 -7.45 -11.59
C LEU A 119 7.26 -6.12 -12.28
N SER A 120 8.24 -5.48 -12.90
CA SER A 120 8.07 -4.18 -13.55
C SER A 120 9.14 -3.95 -14.61
N ASP A 121 8.78 -3.22 -15.67
CA ASP A 121 9.76 -2.70 -16.63
C ASP A 121 10.58 -1.53 -16.06
N LEU A 122 10.01 -0.82 -15.06
CA LEU A 122 10.67 0.24 -14.31
C LEU A 122 11.77 -0.30 -13.39
N SER A 123 12.76 0.52 -13.11
CA SER A 123 13.75 0.19 -12.08
C SER A 123 13.12 0.33 -10.71
N VAL A 124 13.16 -0.73 -9.89
CA VAL A 124 12.83 -0.65 -8.46
C VAL A 124 14.04 -0.06 -7.74
N LEU A 125 13.84 1.11 -7.14
CA LEU A 125 14.86 1.79 -6.36
C LEU A 125 14.85 1.30 -4.91
N GLU A 126 13.67 1.23 -4.29
CA GLU A 126 13.56 0.96 -2.86
C GLU A 126 12.24 0.28 -2.51
N PHE A 127 12.29 -0.53 -1.45
CA PHE A 127 11.16 -1.11 -0.75
C PHE A 127 11.05 -0.56 0.66
N GLY A 128 9.87 -0.03 0.97
CA GLY A 128 9.43 0.27 2.30
C GLY A 128 8.35 -0.73 2.74
N ILE A 129 8.54 -1.38 3.88
CA ILE A 129 7.56 -2.32 4.43
C ILE A 129 7.26 -1.94 5.87
N ASP A 130 5.97 -1.92 6.21
CA ASP A 130 5.47 -1.68 7.56
C ASP A 130 4.29 -2.61 7.85
N LEU A 131 4.43 -3.43 8.89
CA LEU A 131 3.43 -4.38 9.35
C LEU A 131 2.73 -3.81 10.58
N VAL A 132 1.42 -3.64 10.48
CA VAL A 132 0.60 -3.16 11.58
C VAL A 132 -0.49 -4.17 11.90
N TYR A 133 -0.72 -4.37 13.19
CA TYR A 133 -1.70 -5.33 13.70
C TYR A 133 -2.91 -4.58 14.23
N ASP A 134 -4.10 -5.13 14.00
CA ASP A 134 -5.35 -4.67 14.62
C ASP A 134 -5.78 -5.64 15.70
N TYR A 135 -6.29 -5.12 16.82
CA TYR A 135 -6.58 -5.90 18.03
C TYR A 135 -8.02 -5.69 18.45
N GLU A 136 -8.58 -6.69 19.12
CA GLU A 136 -9.87 -6.54 19.78
C GLU A 136 -9.81 -5.40 20.80
N LEU A 137 -10.64 -4.38 20.58
CA LEU A 137 -10.83 -3.27 21.51
C LEU A 137 -11.42 -3.83 22.80
N ASN A 138 -10.83 -3.48 23.95
CA ASN A 138 -11.54 -3.58 25.22
C ASN A 138 -12.71 -2.56 25.20
N ASP A 139 -13.88 -2.92 25.74
CA ASP A 139 -15.15 -2.17 25.78
C ASP A 139 -15.08 -0.74 26.38
N ASN A 140 -14.31 0.18 25.79
CA ASN A 140 -14.12 1.54 26.28
C ASN A 140 -14.61 2.55 25.21
N PRO A 141 -15.57 3.43 25.53
CA PRO A 141 -16.29 4.27 24.55
C PRO A 141 -15.47 5.36 23.84
N ASN A 142 -14.18 5.54 24.15
CA ASN A 142 -13.32 6.51 23.46
C ASN A 142 -12.70 5.94 22.17
N PHE A 143 -13.57 5.65 21.21
CA PHE A 143 -13.27 5.07 19.89
C PHE A 143 -12.13 5.78 19.13
N PHE A 144 -12.04 7.11 19.21
CA PHE A 144 -11.03 7.88 18.46
C PHE A 144 -9.66 7.96 19.14
N SER A 145 -9.57 7.84 20.47
CA SER A 145 -8.30 7.87 21.20
C SER A 145 -7.66 6.49 21.34
N GLN A 146 -8.39 5.43 20.98
CA GLN A 146 -7.94 4.04 21.00
C GLN A 146 -7.59 3.47 19.61
N LEU A 147 -7.25 4.34 18.65
CA LEU A 147 -6.60 3.93 17.39
C LEU A 147 -5.06 4.10 17.43
N PRO A 148 -4.28 3.37 18.27
CA PRO A 148 -2.81 3.38 18.22
C PRO A 148 -2.19 2.96 16.87
N TRP A 149 -2.96 2.41 15.93
CA TRP A 149 -2.46 1.48 14.90
C TRP A 149 -2.61 1.98 13.47
N MET A 150 -2.82 3.27 13.27
CA MET A 150 -2.84 3.79 11.91
C MET A 150 -1.41 4.13 11.51
N SER A 151 -0.74 3.21 10.80
CA SER A 151 0.53 3.50 10.12
C SER A 151 0.43 4.87 9.45
N LYS A 152 1.51 5.67 9.48
CA LYS A 152 1.57 6.95 8.75
C LYS A 152 1.18 6.76 7.28
N CYS A 153 1.51 5.60 6.68
CA CYS A 153 1.07 5.20 5.33
C CYS A 153 -0.45 5.09 5.23
N PHE A 154 -1.09 4.42 6.18
CA PHE A 154 -2.54 4.29 6.19
C PHE A 154 -3.20 5.66 6.39
N LYS A 155 -2.73 6.49 7.33
CA LYS A 155 -3.29 7.84 7.55
C LYS A 155 -3.22 8.69 6.29
N TYR A 156 -2.09 8.62 5.58
CA TYR A 156 -1.92 9.31 4.31
C TYR A 156 -2.82 8.75 3.21
N LEU A 157 -2.87 7.43 3.04
CA LEU A 157 -3.77 6.78 2.07
C LEU A 157 -5.24 7.09 2.37
N LEU A 158 -5.64 7.08 3.64
CA LEU A 158 -6.98 7.45 4.10
C LEU A 158 -7.25 8.94 3.85
N GLY A 159 -6.28 9.82 4.15
CA GLY A 159 -6.36 11.24 3.88
C GLY A 159 -6.53 11.55 2.39
N ILE A 160 -5.74 10.91 1.53
CA ILE A 160 -5.89 11.01 0.08
C ILE A 160 -7.23 10.41 -0.36
N PHE A 161 -7.63 9.25 0.17
CA PHE A 161 -8.90 8.63 -0.18
C PHE A 161 -10.08 9.55 0.15
N VAL A 162 -10.10 10.16 1.35
CA VAL A 162 -11.10 11.14 1.76
C VAL A 162 -11.04 12.40 0.89
N TYR A 163 -9.84 12.91 0.59
CA TYR A 163 -9.65 14.08 -0.27
C TYR A 163 -10.19 13.82 -1.69
N ILE A 164 -9.80 12.71 -2.31
CA ILE A 164 -10.26 12.30 -3.64
C ILE A 164 -11.77 12.09 -3.62
N SER A 165 -12.31 11.39 -2.64
CA SER A 165 -13.76 11.15 -2.51
C SER A 165 -14.52 12.46 -2.36
N SER A 166 -14.02 13.40 -1.55
CA SER A 166 -14.60 14.74 -1.39
C SER A 166 -14.56 15.55 -2.70
N LYS A 167 -13.45 15.50 -3.44
CA LYS A 167 -13.30 16.20 -4.72
C LYS A 167 -14.18 15.59 -5.81
N SER A 168 -14.25 14.27 -5.89
CA SER A 168 -15.14 13.55 -6.82
C SER A 168 -16.60 13.84 -6.52
N LEU A 169 -16.99 13.86 -5.24
CA LEU A 169 -18.34 14.23 -4.82
C LEU A 169 -18.67 15.69 -5.19
N LYS A 170 -17.75 16.63 -4.93
CA LYS A 170 -17.90 18.04 -5.35
C LYS A 170 -18.02 18.20 -6.87
N ASN A 171 -17.25 17.43 -7.64
CA ASN A 171 -17.35 17.42 -9.10
C ASN A 171 -18.68 16.85 -9.58
N LEU A 172 -19.19 15.78 -8.95
CA LEU A 172 -20.51 15.21 -9.24
C LEU A 172 -21.63 16.24 -9.01
N TYR A 173 -21.61 16.94 -7.87
CA TYR A 173 -22.57 18.01 -7.59
C TYR A 173 -22.48 19.17 -8.59
N ARG A 174 -21.26 19.55 -9.03
CA ARG A 174 -21.07 20.55 -10.08
C ARG A 174 -21.64 20.10 -11.43
N PHE A 175 -21.40 18.86 -11.84
CA PHE A 175 -21.98 18.31 -13.07
C PHE A 175 -23.52 18.27 -13.01
N GLN A 176 -24.10 17.86 -11.88
CA GLN A 176 -25.57 17.87 -11.70
C GLN A 176 -26.16 19.28 -11.73
N SER A 177 -25.42 20.30 -11.29
CA SER A 177 -25.87 21.70 -11.41
C SER A 177 -25.80 22.26 -12.83
N LEU A 178 -24.88 21.77 -13.67
CA LEU A 178 -24.72 22.21 -15.06
C LEU A 178 -25.71 21.53 -16.02
N VAL A 179 -26.18 20.32 -15.70
CA VAL A 179 -27.21 19.60 -16.48
C VAL A 179 -28.62 20.16 -16.23
N LYS A 180 -28.79 21.07 -15.26
CA LYS A 180 -30.07 21.73 -14.94
C LYS A 180 -30.26 23.11 -15.60
N CYS A 181 -29.44 23.48 -16.58
CA CYS A 181 -29.58 24.71 -17.37
C CYS A 181 -30.13 24.39 -18.76
#